data_AF-A0A2E9TM62-F1
#
_entry.id   AF-A0A2E9TM62-F1
#
_cell.length_a   1.000
_cell.length_b   1.000
_cell.length_c   1.000
_cell.angle_alpha   90.00
_cell.angle_beta   90.00
_cell.angle_gamma   90.00
#
_symmetry.space_group_name_H-M   'P 1'
#
loop_
_entity.id
_entity.type
_entity.pdbx_description
1 polymer ?
#
loop_
_entity_poly.entity_id
_entity_poly.type
_entity_poly.pdbx_seq_one_letter_code
_entity_poly.pdbx_strand_id
1 'polypeptide(L)'
;MHGVSMIVTKLFDPGDGVTYSLIFSKEDANTILSADEGESINLPSIGGNLFIRGNEAAFMYKNGASGMGSIFTDYRELCAQINSTLESEDEEDSYE
;
A
#
# COMPACT_ATOMS: atom_id res chain seq x y z
N MET A 1 -5.94 -13.70 20.42
CA MET A 1 -4.85 -13.46 19.46
C MET A 1 -5.48 -12.64 18.35
N HIS A 2 -5.28 -11.32 18.34
CA HIS A 2 -5.81 -10.49 17.26
C HIS A 2 -5.06 -10.88 15.99
N GLY A 3 -5.77 -11.36 14.98
CA GLY A 3 -5.19 -11.66 13.68
C GLY A 3 -4.50 -10.41 13.15
N VAL A 4 -3.28 -10.55 12.65
CA VAL A 4 -2.62 -9.45 11.94
C VAL A 4 -3.40 -9.29 10.63
N SER A 5 -4.31 -8.34 10.58
CA SER A 5 -4.98 -7.95 9.33
C SER A 5 -3.92 -7.41 8.35
N MET A 6 -3.95 -7.95 7.13
CA MET A 6 -2.99 -7.66 6.07
C MET A 6 -3.78 -7.17 4.86
N ILE A 7 -3.45 -5.98 4.38
CA ILE A 7 -4.14 -5.34 3.26
C ILE A 7 -3.41 -5.68 1.96
N VAL A 8 -4.03 -6.49 1.11
CA VAL A 8 -3.46 -6.88 -0.19
C VAL A 8 -3.94 -5.88 -1.25
N THR A 9 -3.00 -5.23 -1.93
CA THR A 9 -3.30 -4.28 -3.01
C THR A 9 -2.71 -4.76 -4.33
N LYS A 10 -3.32 -4.34 -5.44
CA LYS A 10 -2.83 -4.58 -6.80
C LYS A 10 -2.50 -3.24 -7.46
N LEU A 11 -1.22 -3.04 -7.75
CA LEU A 11 -0.67 -1.78 -8.22
C LEU A 11 -0.21 -1.96 -9.66
N PHE A 12 -0.84 -1.25 -10.58
CA PHE A 12 -0.43 -1.25 -11.99
C PHE A 12 0.62 -0.16 -12.19
N ASP A 13 1.81 -0.56 -12.65
CA ASP A 13 2.86 0.38 -13.04
C ASP A 13 2.74 0.69 -14.54
N PRO A 14 2.35 1.91 -14.95
CA PRO A 14 2.24 2.26 -16.36
C PRO A 14 3.60 2.41 -17.05
N GLY A 15 4.69 2.54 -16.29
CA GLY A 15 6.05 2.64 -16.79
C GLY A 15 6.57 1.33 -17.37
N ASP A 16 6.23 0.20 -16.76
CA ASP A 16 6.63 -1.14 -17.26
C ASP A 16 5.45 -2.02 -17.73
N GLY A 17 4.20 -1.62 -17.45
CA GLY A 17 2.99 -2.33 -17.83
C GLY A 17 2.69 -3.56 -16.98
N VAL A 18 3.32 -3.72 -15.81
CA VAL A 18 3.16 -4.86 -14.91
C VAL A 18 2.24 -4.50 -13.73
N THR A 19 1.42 -5.47 -13.30
CA THR A 19 0.66 -5.36 -12.04
C THR A 19 1.38 -6.10 -10.93
N TYR A 20 1.70 -5.37 -9.86
CA TYR A 20 2.37 -5.85 -8.67
C TYR A 20 1.36 -6.07 -7.55
N SER A 21 1.60 -7.09 -6.72
CA SER A 21 0.84 -7.28 -5.48
C SER A 21 1.71 -6.88 -4.30
N LEU A 22 1.32 -5.83 -3.56
CA LEU A 22 1.95 -5.45 -2.30
C LEU A 22 1.01 -5.74 -1.13
N ILE A 23 1.61 -6.19 -0.02
CA ILE A 23 0.90 -6.52 1.21
C ILE A 23 1.31 -5.49 2.26
N PHE A 24 0.33 -4.73 2.73
CA PHE A 24 0.50 -3.71 3.76
C PHE A 24 0.04 -4.23 5.12
N SER A 25 0.72 -3.80 6.18
CA SER A 25 0.15 -3.87 7.51
C SER A 25 -1.02 -2.89 7.61
N LYS A 26 -1.94 -3.09 8.56
CA LYS A 26 -3.00 -2.11 8.84
C LYS A 26 -2.44 -0.73 9.23
N GLU A 27 -1.29 -0.69 9.90
CA GLU A 27 -0.60 0.56 10.28
C GLU A 27 -0.03 1.29 9.04
N ASP A 28 0.67 0.57 8.18
CA ASP A 28 1.21 1.10 6.92
C ASP A 28 0.06 1.59 6.02
N ALA A 29 -1.04 0.84 5.94
CA ALA A 29 -2.23 1.22 5.20
C ALA A 29 -2.84 2.54 5.70
N ASN A 30 -3.02 2.69 7.02
CA ASN A 30 -3.51 3.95 7.60
C ASN A 30 -2.53 5.12 7.38
N THR A 31 -1.24 4.83 7.43
CA THR A 31 -0.19 5.82 7.13
C THR A 31 -0.28 6.28 5.67
N ILE A 32 -0.47 5.36 4.73
CA ILE A 32 -0.67 5.67 3.31
C ILE A 32 -1.90 6.57 3.12
N LEU A 33 -3.01 6.29 3.80
CA LEU A 33 -4.26 7.07 3.69
C LEU A 33 -4.16 8.48 4.28
N SER A 34 -3.26 8.69 5.23
CA SER A 34 -3.06 9.97 5.92
C SER A 34 -1.81 10.73 5.44
N ALA A 35 -1.11 10.20 4.45
CA ALA A 35 0.14 10.74 3.96
C ALA A 35 -0.05 12.03 3.17
N ASP A 36 0.81 13.01 3.47
CA ASP A 36 0.88 14.27 2.74
C ASP A 36 1.86 14.20 1.55
N GLU A 37 1.62 15.03 0.53
CA GLU A 37 2.47 15.12 -0.65
C GLU A 37 3.87 15.67 -0.31
N GLY A 38 4.90 15.16 -0.99
CA GLY A 38 6.25 15.72 -0.93
C GLY A 38 7.12 15.16 0.20
N GLU A 39 6.59 14.24 1.01
CA GLU A 39 7.35 13.55 2.05
C GLU A 39 7.64 12.09 1.69
N SER A 40 8.76 11.58 2.21
CA SER A 40 9.09 10.15 2.13
C SER A 40 8.50 9.43 3.32
N ILE A 41 7.47 8.63 3.07
CA ILE A 41 6.75 7.84 4.08
C ILE A 41 7.40 6.46 4.21
N ASN A 42 7.84 6.10 5.40
CA ASN A 42 8.42 4.77 5.65
C ASN A 42 7.31 3.71 5.72
N LEU A 43 7.48 2.59 5.02
CA LEU A 43 6.54 1.47 4.96
C LEU A 43 7.25 0.15 5.30
N PRO A 44 7.40 -0.16 6.60
CA PRO A 44 8.12 -1.34 7.06
C PRO A 44 7.56 -2.67 6.54
N SER A 45 6.25 -2.77 6.26
CA SER A 45 5.62 -4.02 5.83
C SER A 45 6.12 -4.50 4.46
N ILE A 46 6.54 -3.57 3.60
CA ILE A 46 7.16 -3.85 2.31
C ILE A 46 8.69 -3.66 2.34
N GLY A 47 9.24 -3.37 3.53
CA GLY A 47 10.66 -3.08 3.74
C GLY A 47 11.15 -1.89 2.91
N GLY A 48 10.34 -0.85 2.78
CA GLY A 48 10.58 0.23 1.83
C GLY A 48 9.88 1.53 2.20
N ASN A 49 9.59 2.37 1.22
CA ASN A 49 9.02 3.69 1.41
C ASN A 49 8.11 4.10 0.25
N LEU A 50 7.21 5.04 0.52
CA LEU A 50 6.33 5.69 -0.44
C LEU A 50 6.72 7.16 -0.56
N PHE A 51 6.63 7.70 -1.76
CA PHE A 51 6.67 9.13 -2.04
C PHE A 51 5.46 9.51 -2.89
N ILE A 52 4.76 10.58 -2.52
CA ILE A 52 3.56 11.04 -3.22
C ILE A 52 3.89 12.32 -4.00
N ARG A 53 3.48 12.36 -5.27
CA ARG A 53 3.59 13.52 -6.15
C ARG A 53 2.32 13.67 -6.99
N GLY A 54 1.49 14.66 -6.68
CA GLY A 54 0.16 14.82 -7.23
C GLY A 54 -0.68 13.56 -7.00
N ASN A 55 -1.07 12.86 -8.07
CA ASN A 55 -1.82 11.61 -7.98
C ASN A 55 -0.95 10.35 -8.19
N GLU A 56 0.37 10.50 -8.20
CA GLU A 56 1.30 9.37 -8.35
C GLU A 56 1.83 8.95 -6.97
N ALA A 57 1.77 7.65 -6.72
CA ALA A 57 2.41 6.97 -5.60
C ALA A 57 3.65 6.24 -6.11
N ALA A 58 4.82 6.71 -5.72
CA ALA A 58 6.11 6.09 -6.04
C ALA A 58 6.58 5.25 -4.85
N PHE A 59 6.53 3.94 -5.00
CA PHE A 59 7.04 2.98 -4.02
C PHE A 59 8.48 2.61 -4.34
N MET A 60 9.27 2.50 -3.29
CA MET A 60 10.47 1.69 -3.25
C MET A 60 10.20 0.54 -2.29
N TYR A 61 10.48 -0.70 -2.67
CA TYR A 61 10.19 -1.88 -1.85
C TYR A 61 11.35 -2.87 -1.87
N LYS A 62 11.48 -3.69 -0.83
CA LYS A 62 12.51 -4.72 -0.76
C LYS A 62 12.14 -5.91 -1.64
N ASN A 63 12.91 -6.15 -2.70
CA ASN A 63 12.74 -7.27 -3.60
C ASN A 63 13.73 -8.41 -3.26
N GLY A 64 13.48 -9.09 -2.14
CA GLY A 64 14.27 -10.25 -1.72
C GLY A 64 15.77 -10.00 -1.68
N ALA A 65 16.55 -10.91 -2.27
CA ALA A 65 18.01 -10.78 -2.41
C ALA A 65 18.44 -9.91 -3.60
N SER A 66 17.50 -9.54 -4.47
CA SER A 66 17.75 -8.79 -5.71
C SER A 66 17.87 -7.27 -5.49
N GLY A 67 17.64 -6.79 -4.26
CA GLY A 67 17.80 -5.39 -3.88
C GLY A 67 16.46 -4.68 -3.71
N MET A 68 16.38 -3.44 -4.18
CA MET A 68 15.16 -2.63 -4.13
C MET A 68 14.46 -2.64 -5.48
N GLY A 69 13.13 -2.79 -5.48
CA GLY A 69 12.28 -2.52 -6.63
C GLY A 69 11.60 -1.16 -6.50
N SER A 70 11.07 -0.67 -7.62
CA SER A 70 10.25 0.54 -7.66
C SER A 70 8.92 0.28 -8.38
N ILE A 71 7.84 0.89 -7.90
CA ILE A 71 6.52 0.87 -8.55
C ILE A 71 5.99 2.29 -8.57
N PHE A 72 5.47 2.74 -9.70
CA PHE A 72 4.76 4.02 -9.83
C PHE A 72 3.30 3.74 -10.15
N THR A 73 2.36 4.15 -9.32
CA THR A 73 0.94 3.82 -9.48
C THR A 73 0.04 5.02 -9.18
N ASP A 74 -1.23 4.93 -9.53
CA ASP A 74 -2.24 5.92 -9.16
C ASP A 74 -2.52 5.87 -7.65
N TYR A 75 -2.30 6.99 -6.96
CA TYR A 75 -2.46 7.11 -5.52
C TYR A 75 -3.94 7.04 -5.09
N ARG A 76 -4.86 7.62 -5.86
CA ARG A 76 -6.30 7.53 -5.54
C ARG A 76 -6.83 6.11 -5.68
N GLU A 77 -6.41 5.39 -6.72
CA GLU A 77 -6.79 3.98 -6.88
C GLU A 77 -6.23 3.11 -5.74
N LEU A 78 -4.99 3.36 -5.32
CA LEU A 78 -4.41 2.72 -4.14
C LEU A 78 -5.25 2.99 -2.88
N CYS A 79 -5.56 4.26 -2.58
CA CYS A 79 -6.37 4.61 -1.42
C CYS A 79 -7.77 3.95 -1.45
N ALA A 80 -8.40 3.89 -2.63
CA ALA A 80 -9.69 3.23 -2.79
C ALA A 80 -9.61 1.73 -2.49
N GLN A 81 -8.56 1.03 -2.96
CA GLN A 81 -8.34 -0.39 -2.64
C GLN A 81 -8.13 -0.62 -1.13
N ILE A 82 -7.34 0.24 -0.48
CA ILE A 82 -7.09 0.15 0.96
C ILE A 82 -8.39 0.33 1.73
N ASN A 83 -9.13 1.41 1.48
CA ASN A 83 -10.40 1.70 2.16
C ASN A 83 -11.41 0.57 1.97
N SER A 84 -11.58 0.07 0.75
CA SER A 84 -12.50 -1.04 0.47
C SER A 84 -12.15 -2.31 1.25
N THR A 85 -10.86 -2.56 1.51
CA THR A 85 -10.44 -3.72 2.29
C THR A 85 -10.71 -3.51 3.78
N LEU A 86 -10.40 -2.32 4.31
CA LEU A 86 -10.63 -1.99 5.72
C LEU A 86 -12.12 -2.01 6.07
N GLU A 87 -12.98 -1.46 5.22
CA GLU A 87 -14.44 -1.46 5.42
C GLU A 87 -15.02 -2.88 5.44
N SER A 88 -14.50 -3.78 4.59
CA SER A 88 -14.96 -5.17 4.55
C SER A 88 -14.59 -5.97 5.81
N GLU A 89 -13.51 -5.61 6.49
CA GLU A 89 -13.12 -6.26 7.75
C GLU A 89 -14.01 -5.82 8.93
N ASP A 90 -14.42 -4.54 8.94
CA ASP A 90 -15.27 -4.01 10.02
C ASP A 90 -16.71 -4.55 9.95
N GLU A 91 -17.16 -5.03 8.77
CA GLU A 91 -18.49 -5.67 8.61
C GLU A 91 -18.53 -7.13 9.07
N GLU A 92 -17.43 -7.91 8.93
CA GLU A 92 -17.40 -9.33 9.32
C GLU A 92 -17.37 -9.54 10.85
N ASP A 93 -16.80 -8.61 11.62
CA ASP A 93 -16.76 -8.67 13.09
C ASP A 93 -18.08 -8.22 13.77
N SER A 94 -19.10 -7.83 12.99
CA SER A 94 -20.37 -7.28 13.52
C SER A 94 -21.48 -8.31 13.79
N TYR A 95 -21.20 -9.61 13.62
CA TYR A 95 -22.16 -10.71 13.76
C TYR A 95 -21.95 -11.62 15.00
N GLU A 96 -21.25 -11.16 16.04
CA GLU A 96 -21.16 -11.86 17.34
C GLU A 96 -22.20 -11.41 18.37
#